data_AF-A0A0N5D3Q8-F1
#
_entry.id   AF-A0A0N5D3Q8-F1
#
_cell.length_a   1.000
_cell.length_b   1.000
_cell.length_c   1.000
_cell.angle_alpha   90.00
_cell.angle_beta   90.00
_cell.angle_gamma   90.00
#
_symmetry.space_group_name_H-M   'P 1'
#
loop_
_entity.id
_entity.type
_entity.pdbx_description
1 polymer ?
#
loop_
_entity_poly.entity_id
_entity_poly.type
_entity_poly.pdbx_seq_one_letter_code
_entity_poly.pdbx_strand_id
1 'polypeptide(L)'
;KDRYSFSDATAICANLVLKYTNYGNKYSRLAQVDNLFDWSFLTTAALESNYDDFFIGIRYRKSVGFERIDELLIRFAPWGIGEPNLRNGDCVVVRIGTNGPAWYMDDCMKKKPLVCQLSKDKFMSARSQIKRCPDGKEDWILGETHCYHLVDNESMLSSGYNADQSCIKVS
;
A
#
# COMPACT_ATOMS: atom_id res chain seq x y z
N LYS A 1 1.20 9.19 24.22
CA LYS A 1 1.94 8.80 22.99
C LYS A 1 2.11 10.05 22.16
N ASP A 2 3.32 10.37 21.73
CA ASP A 2 3.55 11.54 20.88
C ASP A 2 2.86 11.36 19.54
N ARG A 3 2.51 12.48 18.90
CA ARG A 3 1.72 12.50 17.67
C ARG A 3 2.40 13.34 16.61
N TYR A 4 2.46 12.79 15.39
CA TYR A 4 3.23 13.35 14.28
C TYR A 4 2.39 13.34 13.00
N SER A 5 2.65 14.28 12.09
CA SER A 5 2.09 14.23 10.74
C SER A 5 2.63 13.01 9.99
N PHE A 6 2.02 12.64 8.87
CA PHE A 6 2.51 11.53 8.05
C PHE A 6 3.96 11.73 7.60
N SER A 7 4.34 12.95 7.19
CA SER A 7 5.70 13.27 6.76
C SER A 7 6.71 13.14 7.91
N ASP A 8 6.36 13.66 9.08
CA ASP A 8 7.23 13.61 10.25
C ASP A 8 7.39 12.18 10.74
N ALA A 9 6.30 11.41 10.79
CA ALA A 9 6.33 10.00 11.20
C ALA A 9 7.18 9.16 10.23
N THR A 10 7.07 9.41 8.92
CA THR A 10 7.92 8.77 7.90
C THR A 10 9.39 9.06 8.15
N ALA A 11 9.76 10.33 8.39
CA ALA A 11 11.13 10.73 8.65
C ALA A 11 11.69 10.15 9.96
N ILE A 12 10.87 10.11 11.01
CA ILE A 12 11.25 9.53 12.31
C ILE A 12 11.53 8.03 12.17
N CYS A 13 10.63 7.28 11.52
CA CYS A 13 10.85 5.85 11.33
C CYS A 13 12.05 5.57 10.43
N ALA A 14 12.26 6.33 9.35
CA ALA A 14 13.42 6.17 8.49
C ALA A 14 14.76 6.35 9.24
N ASN A 15 14.81 7.28 10.20
CA ASN A 15 16.01 7.56 10.99
C ASN A 15 16.15 6.68 12.24
N LEU A 16 15.19 5.80 12.54
CA LEU A 16 15.21 4.97 13.74
C LEU A 16 16.44 4.05 13.80
N VAL A 17 16.92 3.58 12.65
CA VAL A 17 18.10 2.72 12.52
C VAL A 17 19.38 3.36 13.06
N LEU A 18 19.49 4.69 13.01
CA LEU A 18 20.64 5.43 13.52
C LEU A 18 20.77 5.31 15.05
N LYS A 19 19.66 4.99 15.75
CA LYS A 19 19.66 4.77 17.21
C LYS A 19 20.06 3.33 17.59
N TYR A 20 20.05 2.39 16.66
CA TYR A 20 20.29 0.96 16.92
C TYR A 20 21.51 0.47 16.14
N THR A 21 22.68 1.03 16.46
CA THR A 21 23.96 0.81 15.76
C THR A 21 24.51 -0.62 15.86
N ASN A 22 24.07 -1.41 16.85
CA ASN A 22 24.63 -2.75 17.13
C ASN A 22 24.01 -3.91 16.33
N TYR A 23 23.17 -3.64 15.32
CA TYR A 23 22.24 -4.64 14.77
C TYR A 23 22.33 -4.90 13.26
N GLY A 24 23.50 -4.68 12.65
CA GLY A 24 23.75 -4.94 11.23
C GLY A 24 22.96 -4.02 10.28
N ASN A 25 22.99 -4.31 8.97
CA ASN A 25 22.20 -3.58 7.99
C ASN A 25 20.71 -3.81 8.27
N LYS A 26 20.02 -2.77 8.74
CA LYS A 26 18.57 -2.79 8.93
C LYS A 26 17.93 -1.62 8.21
N TYR A 27 16.67 -1.80 7.84
CA TYR A 27 15.85 -0.80 7.19
C TYR A 27 14.64 -0.54 8.08
N SER A 28 14.34 0.73 8.35
CA SER A 28 13.15 1.12 9.10
C SER A 28 12.30 2.11 8.33
N ARG A 29 11.00 2.05 8.56
CA ARG A 29 9.97 2.80 7.85
C ARG A 29 8.68 2.79 8.67
N LEU A 30 7.66 3.55 8.26
CA LEU A 30 6.31 3.36 8.80
C LEU A 30 5.85 1.92 8.58
N ALA A 31 5.03 1.42 9.51
CA ALA A 31 4.47 0.08 9.43
C ALA A 31 3.79 -0.17 8.09
N GLN A 32 4.05 -1.35 7.53
CA GLN A 32 3.37 -1.86 6.34
C GLN A 32 2.98 -3.30 6.59
N VAL A 33 1.83 -3.69 6.06
CA VAL A 33 1.21 -5.00 6.30
C VAL A 33 1.12 -5.71 4.96
N ASP A 34 1.73 -6.89 4.86
CA ASP A 34 1.82 -7.63 3.61
C ASP A 34 0.82 -8.79 3.53
N ASN A 35 0.35 -9.29 4.68
CA ASN A 35 -0.53 -10.45 4.78
C ASN A 35 -1.36 -10.43 6.08
N LEU A 36 -2.21 -11.45 6.23
CA LEU A 36 -3.10 -11.60 7.38
C LEU A 36 -2.37 -11.82 8.71
N PHE A 37 -1.19 -12.45 8.72
CA PHE A 37 -0.43 -12.67 9.95
C PHE A 37 0.17 -11.36 10.47
N ASP A 38 0.77 -10.56 9.58
CA ASP A 38 1.25 -9.21 9.91
C ASP A 38 0.11 -8.33 10.43
N TRP A 39 -1.05 -8.43 9.79
CA TRP A 39 -2.25 -7.68 10.19
C TRP A 39 -2.72 -8.06 11.59
N SER A 40 -2.87 -9.36 11.84
CA SER A 40 -3.31 -9.89 13.13
C SER A 40 -2.37 -9.48 14.26
N PHE A 41 -1.06 -9.65 14.05
CA PHE A 41 -0.06 -9.24 15.02
C PHE A 41 -0.09 -7.74 15.28
N LEU A 42 -0.02 -6.91 14.23
CA LEU A 42 0.04 -5.46 14.36
C LEU A 42 -1.20 -4.90 15.07
N THR A 43 -2.38 -5.37 14.72
CA THR A 43 -3.64 -4.85 15.28
C THR A 43 -3.88 -5.32 16.70
N THR A 44 -3.48 -6.55 17.04
CA THR A 44 -3.51 -7.05 18.43
C THR A 44 -2.55 -6.25 19.31
N ALA A 45 -1.31 -6.06 18.87
CA ALA A 45 -0.32 -5.27 19.61
C ALA A 45 -0.75 -3.81 19.78
N ALA A 46 -1.38 -3.23 18.75
CA ALA A 46 -1.94 -1.88 18.81
C ALA A 46 -3.09 -1.77 19.83
N LEU A 47 -4.00 -2.75 19.84
CA LEU A 47 -5.11 -2.83 20.81
C LEU A 47 -4.58 -2.95 22.24
N GLU A 48 -3.66 -3.89 22.51
CA GLU A 48 -3.04 -4.08 23.83
C GLU A 48 -2.28 -2.83 24.29
N SER A 49 -1.67 -2.12 23.34
CA SER A 49 -0.95 -0.87 23.60
C SER A 49 -1.88 0.36 23.64
N ASN A 50 -3.20 0.20 23.56
CA ASN A 50 -4.20 1.25 23.64
C ASN A 50 -4.04 2.33 22.54
N TYR A 51 -3.84 1.90 21.29
CA TYR A 51 -3.87 2.78 20.11
C TYR A 51 -5.30 2.87 19.56
N ASP A 52 -5.82 4.09 19.40
CA ASP A 52 -7.08 4.32 18.69
C ASP A 52 -6.85 4.35 17.17
N ASP A 53 -5.78 5.02 16.74
CA ASP A 53 -5.38 5.14 15.36
C ASP A 53 -3.87 5.36 15.16
N PHE A 54 -3.37 5.03 13.97
CA PHE A 54 -1.99 5.31 13.56
C PHE A 54 -1.83 5.27 12.04
N PHE A 55 -0.83 5.98 11.52
CA PHE A 55 -0.46 5.92 10.11
C PHE A 55 0.25 4.60 9.77
N ILE A 56 -0.05 4.07 8.59
CA ILE A 56 0.78 3.07 7.91
C ILE A 56 1.47 3.72 6.72
N GLY A 57 2.52 3.09 6.19
CA GLY A 57 3.33 3.64 5.10
C GLY A 57 2.66 3.61 3.72
N ILE A 58 1.41 4.04 3.61
CA ILE A 58 0.59 4.05 2.39
C ILE A 58 -0.12 5.39 2.25
N ARG A 59 -0.12 5.93 1.03
CA ARG A 59 -0.89 7.13 0.67
C ARG A 59 -1.42 7.05 -0.75
N TYR A 60 -2.41 7.87 -1.06
CA TYR A 60 -2.92 8.10 -2.40
C TYR A 60 -2.24 9.32 -3.02
N ARG A 61 -1.92 9.23 -4.31
CA ARG A 61 -1.49 10.34 -5.14
C ARG A 61 -2.21 10.26 -6.48
N LYS A 62 -2.82 11.36 -6.92
CA LYS A 62 -3.58 11.39 -8.19
C LYS A 62 -2.82 10.86 -9.41
N SER A 63 -1.50 11.05 -9.45
CA SER A 63 -0.66 10.62 -10.57
C SER A 63 -0.40 9.11 -10.63
N VAL A 64 -0.38 8.41 -9.49
CA VAL A 64 0.07 7.01 -9.39
C VAL A 64 -0.91 6.09 -8.65
N GLY A 65 -1.98 6.65 -8.08
CA GLY A 65 -2.93 5.92 -7.24
C GLY A 65 -2.40 5.69 -5.82
N PHE A 66 -2.75 4.54 -5.24
CA PHE A 66 -2.24 4.13 -3.93
C PHE A 66 -0.81 3.64 -4.04
N GLU A 67 0.09 4.29 -3.31
CA GLU A 67 1.51 3.95 -3.26
C GLU A 67 1.94 3.64 -1.83
N ARG A 68 2.85 2.67 -1.71
CA ARG A 68 3.57 2.39 -0.47
C ARG A 68 4.87 3.18 -0.46
N ILE A 69 5.32 3.62 0.72
CA ILE A 69 6.59 4.36 0.87
C ILE A 69 7.84 3.53 0.52
N ASP A 70 7.68 2.22 0.27
CA ASP A 70 8.74 1.31 -0.16
C ASP A 70 8.66 0.91 -1.63
N GLU A 71 7.72 1.52 -2.37
CA GLU A 71 7.51 1.27 -3.81
C GLU A 71 7.14 -0.19 -4.14
N LEU A 72 6.66 -0.97 -3.15
CA LEU A 72 6.10 -2.29 -3.37
C LEU A 72 4.61 -2.21 -3.73
N LEU A 73 4.10 -3.33 -4.26
CA LEU A 73 2.67 -3.52 -4.52
C LEU A 73 1.90 -3.68 -3.21
N ILE A 74 0.71 -3.09 -3.16
CA ILE A 74 -0.26 -3.34 -2.10
C ILE A 74 -0.91 -4.71 -2.36
N ARG A 75 -0.59 -5.69 -1.52
CA ARG A 75 -1.13 -7.06 -1.61
C ARG A 75 -2.27 -7.34 -0.63
N PHE A 76 -2.47 -6.44 0.32
CA PHE A 76 -3.41 -6.56 1.41
C PHE A 76 -4.00 -5.18 1.70
N ALA A 77 -5.33 -5.08 1.79
CA ALA A 77 -6.04 -3.80 1.94
C ALA A 77 -7.37 -4.00 2.70
N PRO A 78 -7.35 -4.17 4.04
CA PRO A 78 -8.52 -4.41 4.88
C PRO A 78 -9.28 -3.10 5.13
N TRP A 79 -9.86 -2.52 4.08
CA TRP A 79 -10.64 -1.29 4.16
C TRP A 79 -11.85 -1.42 5.07
N GLY A 80 -12.13 -0.35 5.82
CA GLY A 80 -13.36 -0.20 6.56
C GLY A 80 -14.56 0.01 5.64
N ILE A 81 -15.75 -0.06 6.23
CA ILE A 81 -17.00 0.18 5.50
C ILE A 81 -17.00 1.60 4.94
N GLY A 82 -17.21 1.74 3.63
CA GLY A 82 -17.26 3.03 2.94
C GLY A 82 -15.88 3.61 2.58
N GLU A 83 -14.81 2.85 2.77
CA GLU A 83 -13.44 3.24 2.40
C GLU A 83 -12.96 2.47 1.15
N PRO A 84 -12.00 3.01 0.39
CA PRO A 84 -11.35 4.31 0.58
C PRO A 84 -12.23 5.50 0.17
N ASN A 85 -12.38 6.49 1.06
CA ASN A 85 -13.05 7.75 0.77
C ASN A 85 -12.03 8.89 0.67
N LEU A 86 -11.59 9.20 -0.55
CA LEU A 86 -10.57 10.23 -0.83
C LEU A 86 -10.98 11.65 -0.43
N ARG A 87 -12.24 11.90 -0.02
CA ARG A 87 -12.65 13.19 0.56
C ARG A 87 -12.12 13.40 1.98
N ASN A 88 -11.76 12.32 2.68
CA ASN A 88 -11.26 12.36 4.05
C ASN A 88 -9.75 12.64 4.13
N GLY A 89 -9.05 12.56 3.01
CA GLY A 89 -7.61 12.80 2.90
C GLY A 89 -6.92 11.76 2.03
N ASP A 90 -5.60 11.87 1.96
CA ASP A 90 -4.76 11.08 1.06
C ASP A 90 -3.90 10.04 1.80
N CYS A 91 -3.89 10.00 3.14
CA CYS A 91 -3.08 9.05 3.90
C CYS A 91 -3.91 7.92 4.48
N VAL A 92 -3.33 6.73 4.51
CA VAL A 92 -4.00 5.56 5.09
C VAL A 92 -3.68 5.44 6.57
N VAL A 93 -4.71 5.25 7.37
CA VAL A 93 -4.60 4.99 8.80
C VAL A 93 -5.27 3.70 9.18
N VAL A 94 -4.71 3.02 10.16
CA VAL A 94 -5.40 1.93 10.86
C VAL A 94 -6.18 2.55 12.01
N ARG A 95 -7.46 2.23 12.12
CA ARG A 95 -8.28 2.55 13.29
C ARG A 95 -8.64 1.28 14.01
N ILE A 96 -8.49 1.27 15.32
CA ILE A 96 -8.91 0.19 16.20
C ILE A 96 -10.28 0.61 16.77
N GLY A 97 -11.35 0.12 16.14
CA GLY A 97 -12.73 0.50 16.50
C GLY A 97 -13.55 -0.67 17.02
N THR A 98 -14.79 -0.38 17.41
CA THR A 98 -15.77 -1.39 17.86
C THR A 98 -16.09 -2.43 16.79
N ASN A 99 -15.96 -2.07 15.52
CA ASN A 99 -16.18 -2.96 14.37
C ASN A 99 -14.91 -3.74 13.98
N GLY A 100 -13.90 -3.74 14.84
CA GLY A 100 -12.58 -4.32 14.59
C GLY A 100 -11.61 -3.34 13.93
N PRO A 101 -10.35 -3.75 13.78
CA PRO A 101 -9.34 -2.96 13.10
C PRO A 101 -9.63 -2.91 11.59
N ALA A 102 -9.49 -1.74 10.98
CA ALA A 102 -9.60 -1.57 9.52
C ALA A 102 -8.83 -0.35 9.03
N TRP A 103 -8.62 -0.26 7.72
CA TRP A 103 -8.01 0.89 7.06
C TRP A 103 -9.04 1.97 6.74
N TYR A 104 -8.63 3.22 6.89
CA TYR A 104 -9.42 4.41 6.56
C TYR A 104 -8.53 5.46 5.90
N MET A 105 -9.13 6.29 5.04
CA MET A 105 -8.50 7.51 4.56
C MET A 105 -8.56 8.59 5.64
N ASP A 106 -7.46 9.34 5.80
CA ASP A 106 -7.39 10.49 6.68
C ASP A 106 -6.40 11.53 6.15
N ASP A 107 -6.51 12.74 6.68
CA ASP A 107 -5.63 13.85 6.33
C ASP A 107 -4.20 13.59 6.82
N CYS A 108 -3.25 13.60 5.90
CA CYS A 108 -1.82 13.42 6.15
C CYS A 108 -1.23 14.42 7.15
N MET A 109 -1.85 15.61 7.28
CA MET A 109 -1.41 16.66 8.19
C MET A 109 -1.86 16.44 9.64
N LYS A 110 -2.85 15.57 9.88
CA LYS A 110 -3.29 15.24 11.24
C LYS A 110 -2.18 14.53 12.00
N LYS A 111 -2.01 14.95 13.25
CA LYS A 111 -1.02 14.34 14.14
C LYS A 111 -1.56 13.05 14.76
N LYS A 112 -0.90 11.93 14.52
CA LYS A 112 -1.25 10.60 15.04
C LYS A 112 -0.04 9.90 15.65
N PRO A 113 -0.25 8.94 16.56
CA PRO A 113 0.81 8.04 16.99
C PRO A 113 1.45 7.34 15.78
N LEU A 114 2.75 7.08 15.86
CA LEU A 114 3.48 6.38 14.81
C LEU A 114 3.72 4.93 15.21
N VAL A 115 3.79 4.05 14.20
CA VAL A 115 4.25 2.68 14.35
C VAL A 115 5.30 2.45 13.28
N CYS A 116 6.52 2.10 13.68
CA CYS A 116 7.62 1.80 12.77
C CYS A 116 7.77 0.29 12.57
N GLN A 117 8.08 -0.11 11.35
CA GLN A 117 8.56 -1.44 11.01
C GLN A 117 10.09 -1.40 10.90
N LEU A 118 10.74 -2.50 11.31
CA LEU A 118 12.17 -2.71 11.17
C LEU A 118 12.40 -4.06 10.49
N SER A 119 13.22 -4.08 9.44
CA SER A 119 13.51 -5.27 8.64
C SER A 119 15.02 -5.44 8.47
N LYS A 120 15.47 -6.69 8.36
CA LYS A 120 16.88 -7.02 8.08
C LYS A 120 17.21 -6.84 6.59
N ASP A 121 16.28 -7.24 5.74
CA ASP A 121 16.47 -7.17 4.30
C ASP A 121 16.06 -5.81 3.75
N LYS A 122 16.75 -5.38 2.70
CA LYS A 122 16.37 -4.20 1.94
C LYS A 122 15.00 -4.47 1.34
N PHE A 123 14.10 -3.50 1.48
CA PHE A 123 12.85 -3.52 0.75
C PHE A 123 13.18 -3.49 -0.74
N MET A 124 13.09 -4.65 -1.40
CA MET A 124 13.36 -4.75 -2.84
C MET A 124 12.21 -4.04 -3.55
N SER A 125 12.42 -2.82 -4.04
CA SER A 125 11.48 -2.20 -4.98
C SER A 125 11.20 -3.20 -6.11
N ALA A 126 9.94 -3.41 -6.46
CA ALA A 126 9.60 -4.13 -7.68
C ALA A 126 10.04 -3.26 -8.86
N ARG A 127 11.33 -3.29 -9.20
CA ARG A 127 11.86 -2.49 -10.30
C ARG A 127 11.28 -3.01 -11.59
N SER A 128 10.45 -2.16 -12.19
CA SER A 128 9.98 -2.22 -13.56
C SER A 128 11.15 -2.51 -14.52
N GLN A 129 11.04 -3.62 -15.25
CA GLN A 129 11.73 -3.78 -16.51
C GLN A 129 10.78 -4.35 -17.57
N ILE A 130 9.66 -3.66 -17.80
CA ILE A 130 9.01 -3.76 -19.10
C ILE A 130 9.28 -2.42 -19.80
N LYS A 131 10.31 -2.41 -20.67
CA LYS A 131 10.63 -1.23 -21.50
C LYS A 131 9.76 -1.14 -22.76
N ARG A 132 9.11 -2.25 -23.12
CA ARG A 132 8.24 -2.41 -24.29
C ARG A 132 7.32 -3.61 -24.06
N CYS A 133 6.16 -3.61 -24.70
CA CYS A 133 5.28 -4.78 -24.70
C CYS A 133 5.94 -5.98 -25.41
N PRO A 134 5.49 -7.21 -25.12
CA PRO A 134 5.99 -8.41 -25.79
C PRO A 134 5.92 -8.28 -27.32
N ASP A 135 6.83 -8.98 -28.01
CA ASP A 135 6.85 -9.01 -29.48
C ASP A 135 5.49 -9.46 -30.05
N GLY A 136 4.99 -8.75 -31.06
CA GLY A 136 3.67 -8.98 -31.64
C GLY A 136 2.51 -8.28 -30.93
N LYS A 137 2.78 -7.51 -29.87
CA LYS A 137 1.82 -6.68 -29.10
C LYS A 137 2.27 -5.22 -29.04
N GLU A 138 2.89 -4.72 -30.09
CA GLU A 138 3.42 -3.36 -30.17
C GLU A 138 2.31 -2.28 -30.14
N ASP A 139 1.09 -2.65 -30.47
CA ASP A 139 -0.11 -1.80 -30.41
C ASP A 139 -0.73 -1.73 -29.00
N TRP A 140 -0.22 -2.50 -28.04
CA TRP A 140 -0.71 -2.48 -26.66
C TRP A 140 -0.16 -1.29 -25.90
N ILE A 141 -0.94 -0.79 -24.96
CA ILE A 141 -0.59 0.33 -24.11
C ILE A 141 0.42 -0.14 -23.06
N LEU A 142 1.67 0.31 -23.18
CA LEU A 142 2.68 0.09 -22.15
C LEU A 142 2.35 0.92 -20.90
N GLY A 143 2.05 0.24 -19.79
CA GLY A 143 2.07 0.86 -18.46
C GLY A 143 3.39 0.63 -17.75
N GLU A 144 3.49 1.09 -16.50
CA GLU A 144 4.76 1.08 -15.76
C GLU A 144 5.33 -0.33 -15.51
N THR A 145 4.48 -1.34 -15.41
CA THR A 145 4.89 -2.71 -15.09
C THR A 145 4.26 -3.78 -15.98
N HIS A 146 3.24 -3.43 -16.77
CA HIS A 146 2.46 -4.36 -17.58
C HIS A 146 2.02 -3.67 -18.88
N CYS A 147 1.56 -4.47 -19.83
CA CYS A 147 0.93 -3.98 -21.05
C CYS A 147 -0.57 -4.22 -21.01
N TYR A 148 -1.32 -3.28 -21.57
CA TYR A 148 -2.78 -3.26 -21.50
C TYR A 148 -3.36 -3.14 -22.90
N HIS A 149 -4.45 -3.88 -23.14
CA HIS A 149 -5.25 -3.75 -24.35
C HIS A 149 -6.68 -3.40 -23.96
N LEU A 150 -7.19 -2.31 -24.50
CA LEU A 150 -8.56 -1.87 -24.28
C LEU A 150 -9.43 -2.50 -25.36
N VAL A 151 -10.17 -3.54 -24.98
CA VAL A 151 -11.10 -4.22 -25.90
C VAL A 151 -12.32 -3.31 -26.11
N ASP A 152 -12.45 -2.75 -27.30
CA ASP A 152 -13.57 -1.88 -27.70
C ASP A 152 -14.51 -2.53 -28.74
N ASN A 153 -14.13 -3.70 -29.25
CA ASN A 153 -14.92 -4.46 -30.21
C ASN A 153 -16.16 -5.10 -29.53
N GLU A 154 -17.36 -4.75 -29.97
CA GLU A 154 -18.64 -5.27 -29.45
C GLU A 154 -18.73 -6.80 -29.45
N SER A 155 -18.09 -7.46 -30.42
CA SER A 155 -18.06 -8.92 -30.51
C SER A 155 -17.19 -9.60 -29.44
N MET A 156 -16.37 -8.82 -28.73
CA MET A 156 -15.51 -9.28 -27.64
C MET A 156 -15.97 -8.76 -26.28
N LEU A 157 -17.13 -8.10 -26.22
CA LEU A 157 -17.77 -7.74 -24.95
C LEU A 157 -18.16 -9.01 -24.20
N SER A 158 -17.69 -9.09 -22.96
CA SER A 158 -17.88 -10.23 -22.09
C SER A 158 -18.60 -9.78 -20.82
N SER A 159 -19.47 -10.64 -20.28
CA SER A 159 -19.93 -10.45 -18.90
C SER A 159 -18.73 -10.54 -17.95
N GLY A 160 -18.85 -9.92 -16.77
CA GLY A 160 -17.79 -9.99 -15.75
C GLY A 160 -17.41 -11.43 -15.37
N TYR A 161 -18.34 -12.37 -15.44
CA TYR A 161 -18.10 -13.80 -15.19
C TYR A 161 -17.16 -14.44 -16.23
N ASN A 162 -17.28 -14.05 -17.51
CA ASN A 162 -16.51 -14.62 -18.61
C ASN A 162 -15.26 -13.79 -18.96
N ALA A 163 -15.08 -12.63 -18.34
CA ALA A 163 -14.07 -11.65 -18.73
C ALA A 163 -12.64 -12.23 -18.69
N ASP A 164 -12.29 -12.98 -17.65
CA ASP A 164 -10.96 -13.61 -17.54
C ASP A 164 -10.68 -14.59 -18.68
N GLN A 165 -11.65 -15.43 -19.03
CA GLN A 165 -11.53 -16.38 -20.14
C GLN A 165 -11.45 -15.67 -21.50
N SER A 166 -12.18 -14.56 -21.66
CA SER A 166 -12.15 -13.75 -22.86
C SER A 166 -10.80 -13.05 -23.03
N CYS A 167 -10.19 -12.54 -21.96
CA CYS A 167 -8.87 -11.91 -21.99
C CYS A 167 -7.75 -12.89 -22.43
N ILE A 168 -7.85 -14.17 -22.07
CA ILE A 168 -6.90 -15.20 -22.53
C ILE A 168 -6.92 -15.37 -24.06
N LYS A 169 -8.07 -15.11 -24.71
CA LYS A 169 -8.17 -15.22 -26.17
C LYS A 169 -7.55 -14.03 -26.91
N VAL A 170 -7.28 -12.94 -26.18
CA VAL A 170 -6.67 -11.71 -26.70
C VAL A 170 -5.15 -11.74 -26.48
N SER A 171 -4.64 -12.57 -25.56
CA SER A 171 -3.21 -12.78 -25.28
C SER A 171 -2.53 -13.61 -26.35
#